data_AF-A0A7V9I2F6-F1
#
_entry.id   AF-A0A7V9I2F6-F1
#
_cell.length_a   1.000
_cell.length_b   1.000
_cell.length_c   1.000
_cell.angle_alpha   90.00
_cell.angle_beta   90.00
_cell.angle_gamma   90.00
#
_symmetry.space_group_name_H-M   'P 1'
#
loop_
_entity.id
_entity.type
_entity.pdbx_description
1 polymer ?
#
loop_
_entity_poly.entity_id
_entity_poly.type
_entity_poly.pdbx_seq_one_letter_code
_entity_poly.pdbx_strand_id
1 'polypeptide(L)'
;MRRFDVASFDRYSRWTAAVVVVWCLGLAGYLLAQSDGPRFSTNPNVHQTGNAGAGRDVFRFETFGNERFWTDAVRLPAGMIASNFTPVRALQNGLHIDSEAIPANLREALVAELRTDLSAARAPLLNSVSTTVALVNANAVIGLPPKDSNGDGRIN
;
A
#
# COMPACT_ATOMS: atom_id res chain seq x y z
N MET A 1 27.95 -83.88 49.51
CA MET A 1 28.41 -82.51 49.22
C MET A 1 27.55 -81.90 48.13
N ARG A 2 26.72 -80.89 48.45
CA ARG A 2 26.37 -79.77 47.57
C ARG A 2 26.11 -78.55 48.46
N ARG A 3 26.94 -77.52 48.31
CA ARG A 3 26.77 -76.19 48.90
C ARG A 3 25.75 -75.42 48.06
N PHE A 4 24.97 -74.55 48.68
CA PHE A 4 24.29 -73.43 48.05
C PHE A 4 24.40 -72.21 48.96
N ASP A 5 24.27 -70.99 48.45
CA ASP A 5 25.23 -70.18 47.69
C ASP A 5 24.79 -68.72 47.96
N VAL A 6 25.75 -67.81 48.15
CA VAL A 6 25.55 -66.41 48.53
C VAL A 6 25.36 -65.57 47.27
N ALA A 7 24.23 -65.73 46.57
CA ALA A 7 24.02 -65.12 45.25
C ALA A 7 22.70 -64.32 45.12
N SER A 8 22.17 -63.73 46.20
CA SER A 8 20.86 -63.08 46.18
C SER A 8 20.85 -61.54 46.08
N PHE A 9 22.00 -60.85 45.96
CA PHE A 9 21.99 -59.37 45.97
C PHE A 9 22.09 -58.68 44.60
N ASP A 10 22.49 -59.36 43.52
CA ASP A 10 22.70 -58.70 42.20
C ASP A 10 21.47 -58.64 41.28
N ARG A 11 20.31 -59.16 41.71
CA ARG A 11 19.11 -59.26 40.87
C ARG A 11 18.38 -57.92 40.64
N TYR A 12 18.70 -56.87 41.40
CA TYR A 12 18.00 -55.58 41.32
C TYR A 12 18.64 -54.57 40.34
N SER A 13 19.87 -54.81 39.87
CA SER A 13 20.61 -53.88 39.00
C SER A 13 20.23 -53.98 37.51
N ARG A 14 19.67 -55.13 37.09
CA ARG A 14 19.33 -55.37 35.68
C ARG A 14 17.96 -54.83 35.26
N TRP A 15 17.06 -54.58 36.23
CA TRP A 15 15.73 -54.05 35.96
C TRP A 15 15.68 -52.53 35.91
N THR A 16 16.57 -51.83 36.63
CA THR A 16 16.65 -50.36 36.59
C THR A 16 17.26 -49.84 35.29
N ALA A 17 18.28 -50.52 34.75
CA ALA A 17 18.91 -50.15 33.49
C ALA A 17 17.95 -50.24 32.28
N ALA A 18 17.05 -51.22 32.26
CA ALA A 18 16.10 -51.40 31.16
C ALA A 18 15.02 -50.31 31.11
N VAL A 19 14.54 -49.84 32.28
CA VAL A 19 13.51 -48.79 32.35
C VAL A 19 14.05 -47.41 31.93
N VAL A 20 15.32 -47.11 32.23
CA VAL A 20 15.96 -45.84 31.84
C VAL A 20 16.21 -45.76 30.33
N VAL A 21 16.59 -46.86 29.69
CA VAL A 21 16.82 -46.88 28.22
C VAL A 21 15.51 -46.69 27.45
N VAL A 22 14.40 -47.26 27.93
CA VAL A 22 13.07 -47.07 27.32
C VAL A 22 12.58 -45.62 27.48
N TRP A 23 12.87 -44.96 28.61
CA TRP A 23 12.56 -43.54 28.81
C TRP A 23 13.42 -42.61 27.95
N CYS A 24 14.71 -42.89 27.78
CA CYS A 24 15.59 -42.10 26.91
C CYS A 24 15.23 -42.23 25.42
N LEU A 25 14.77 -43.41 24.98
CA LEU A 25 14.33 -43.60 23.59
C LEU A 25 12.93 -42.98 23.32
N GLY A 26 12.06 -42.93 24.32
CA GLY A 26 10.77 -42.21 24.22
C GLY A 26 10.95 -40.68 24.18
N LEU A 27 11.89 -40.13 24.96
CA LEU A 27 12.21 -38.69 24.96
C LEU A 27 12.96 -38.22 23.72
N ALA A 28 13.74 -39.09 23.07
CA ALA A 28 14.39 -38.78 21.79
C ALA A 28 13.37 -38.66 20.64
N GLY A 29 12.25 -39.40 20.69
CA GLY A 29 11.19 -39.32 19.68
C GLY A 29 10.33 -38.05 19.77
N TYR A 30 10.18 -37.47 20.97
CA TYR A 30 9.33 -36.29 21.17
C TYR A 30 10.01 -34.97 20.74
N LEU A 31 11.35 -34.93 20.67
CA LEU A 31 12.10 -33.73 20.30
C LEU A 31 12.35 -33.57 18.80
N LEU A 32 11.88 -34.50 17.97
CA LEU A 32 11.84 -34.35 16.50
C LEU A 32 10.43 -34.07 15.98
N ALA A 33 9.54 -33.54 16.84
CA ALA A 33 8.38 -32.79 16.38
C ALA A 33 8.89 -31.51 15.69
N GLN A 34 9.34 -31.69 14.45
CA GLN A 34 9.65 -30.60 13.54
C GLN A 34 8.40 -29.72 13.51
N SER A 35 8.62 -28.43 13.77
CA SER A 35 7.59 -27.42 13.63
C SER A 35 7.13 -27.42 12.16
N ASP A 36 6.07 -28.16 11.86
CA ASP A 36 5.30 -27.99 10.64
C ASP A 36 4.57 -26.64 10.78
N GLY A 37 5.33 -25.55 10.62
CA GLY A 37 4.76 -24.25 10.33
C GLY A 37 3.86 -24.36 9.09
N PRO A 38 2.98 -23.37 8.83
CA PRO A 38 2.12 -23.39 7.66
C PRO A 38 2.99 -23.66 6.43
N ARG A 39 2.76 -24.79 5.77
CA ARG A 39 3.46 -25.11 4.53
C ARG A 39 3.18 -23.93 3.60
N PHE A 40 4.22 -23.23 3.17
CA PHE A 40 4.11 -22.34 2.03
C PHE A 40 3.66 -23.22 0.87
N SER A 41 2.35 -23.27 0.64
CA SER A 41 1.79 -23.81 -0.58
C SER A 41 2.31 -22.87 -1.65
N THR A 42 3.38 -23.27 -2.35
CA THR A 42 3.71 -22.67 -3.63
C THR A 42 2.41 -22.72 -4.43
N ASN A 43 1.87 -21.54 -4.76
CA ASN A 43 0.63 -21.45 -5.51
C ASN A 43 0.83 -22.27 -6.80
N PRO A 44 0.03 -23.32 -7.06
CA PRO A 44 0.21 -24.16 -8.25
C PRO A 44 -0.04 -23.35 -9.54
N ASN A 45 -0.71 -22.20 -9.42
CA ASN A 45 -0.69 -21.16 -10.43
C ASN A 45 0.66 -20.45 -10.33
N VAL A 46 1.58 -20.85 -11.20
CA VAL A 46 2.81 -20.10 -11.46
C VAL A 46 2.36 -18.72 -11.97
N HIS A 47 2.34 -17.72 -11.09
CA HIS A 47 2.16 -16.34 -11.53
C HIS A 47 3.34 -16.07 -12.44
N GLN A 48 3.08 -15.85 -13.73
CA GLN A 48 4.08 -15.24 -14.60
C GLN A 48 4.54 -13.99 -13.87
N THR A 49 5.80 -13.94 -13.48
CA THR A 49 6.39 -12.74 -12.88
C THR A 49 6.32 -11.66 -13.96
N GLY A 50 5.24 -10.90 -13.92
CA GLY A 50 5.03 -9.76 -14.80
C GLY A 50 6.16 -8.76 -14.59
N ASN A 51 6.28 -7.81 -15.52
CA ASN A 51 7.22 -6.72 -15.34
C ASN A 51 6.78 -5.89 -14.11
N ALA A 52 7.56 -5.94 -13.03
CA ALA A 52 7.26 -5.23 -11.80
C ALA A 52 7.20 -3.70 -11.99
N GLY A 53 7.98 -3.16 -12.93
CA GLY A 53 7.90 -1.75 -13.34
C GLY A 53 6.56 -1.43 -13.99
N ALA A 54 6.15 -2.23 -14.97
CA ALA A 54 4.83 -2.07 -15.61
C ALA A 54 3.67 -2.26 -14.62
N GLY A 55 3.77 -3.25 -13.72
CA GLY A 55 2.78 -3.45 -12.66
C GLY A 55 2.69 -2.28 -11.68
N ARG A 56 3.84 -1.65 -11.34
CA ARG A 56 3.89 -0.42 -10.55
C ARG A 56 3.23 0.75 -11.28
N ASP A 57 3.47 0.90 -12.57
CA ASP A 57 2.89 1.99 -13.36
C ASP A 57 1.38 1.82 -13.52
N VAL A 58 0.91 0.60 -13.80
CA VAL A 58 -0.51 0.25 -13.82
C VAL A 58 -1.15 0.57 -12.46
N PHE A 59 -0.55 0.11 -11.37
CA PHE A 59 -1.08 0.38 -10.04
C PHE A 59 -1.11 1.89 -9.69
N ARG A 60 -0.12 2.67 -10.14
CA ARG A 60 0.01 4.10 -9.78
C ARG A 60 -0.81 5.04 -10.63
N PHE A 61 -0.93 4.75 -11.92
CA PHE A 61 -1.45 5.70 -12.91
C PHE A 61 -2.69 5.18 -13.62
N GLU A 62 -2.90 3.86 -13.64
CA GLU A 62 -4.13 3.33 -14.20
C GLU A 62 -5.28 3.52 -13.22
N THR A 63 -6.42 3.81 -13.80
CA THR A 63 -7.61 4.26 -13.10
C THR A 63 -8.72 3.20 -13.19
N PHE A 64 -8.47 2.06 -13.86
CA PHE A 64 -9.39 0.91 -13.94
C PHE A 64 -10.78 1.28 -14.48
N GLY A 65 -10.86 2.31 -15.30
CA GLY A 65 -12.11 2.86 -15.84
C GLY A 65 -12.98 3.58 -14.81
N ASN A 66 -12.46 3.88 -13.62
CA ASN A 66 -13.18 4.60 -12.57
C ASN A 66 -13.36 6.10 -12.87
N GLU A 67 -12.58 6.66 -13.81
CA GLU A 67 -12.60 8.10 -14.10
C GLU A 67 -13.99 8.52 -14.56
N ARG A 68 -14.59 7.70 -15.45
CA ARG A 68 -15.91 7.95 -16.04
C ARG A 68 -17.01 8.05 -14.97
N PHE A 69 -16.86 7.31 -13.87
CA PHE A 69 -17.76 7.45 -12.74
C PHE A 69 -17.60 8.83 -12.08
N TRP A 70 -16.39 9.27 -11.80
CA TRP A 70 -16.11 10.55 -11.14
C TRP A 70 -16.36 11.78 -12.03
N THR A 71 -16.18 11.65 -13.35
CA THR A 71 -16.25 12.74 -14.32
C THR A 71 -17.62 12.85 -14.99
N ASP A 72 -18.26 11.74 -15.34
CA ASP A 72 -19.50 11.75 -16.11
C ASP A 72 -20.71 11.55 -15.19
N ALA A 73 -20.64 10.58 -14.28
CA ALA A 73 -21.75 10.27 -13.39
C ALA A 73 -21.84 11.25 -12.21
N VAL A 74 -20.73 11.44 -11.48
CA VAL A 74 -20.67 12.36 -10.34
C VAL A 74 -20.41 13.81 -10.79
N ARG A 75 -19.76 14.00 -11.94
CA ARG A 75 -19.43 15.34 -12.49
C ARG A 75 -18.65 16.21 -11.51
N LEU A 76 -17.69 15.61 -10.79
CA LEU A 76 -16.89 16.32 -9.78
C LEU A 76 -16.24 17.61 -10.31
N PRO A 77 -15.60 17.63 -11.50
CA PRO A 77 -15.01 18.86 -12.03
C PRO A 77 -16.03 19.98 -12.21
N ALA A 78 -17.22 19.67 -12.73
CA ALA A 78 -18.29 20.65 -12.93
C ALA A 78 -18.85 21.17 -11.60
N GLY A 79 -19.04 20.29 -10.61
CA GLY A 79 -19.49 20.68 -9.26
C GLY A 79 -18.48 21.59 -8.56
N MET A 80 -17.19 21.35 -8.77
CA MET A 80 -16.09 22.16 -8.25
C MET A 80 -16.08 23.56 -8.87
N ILE A 81 -16.25 23.66 -10.20
CA ILE A 81 -16.37 24.94 -10.91
C ILE A 81 -17.60 25.71 -10.43
N ALA A 82 -18.76 25.04 -10.36
CA ALA A 82 -20.01 25.64 -9.87
C ALA A 82 -19.92 26.14 -8.42
N SER A 83 -19.09 25.50 -7.60
CA SER A 83 -18.88 25.87 -6.19
C SER A 83 -17.84 26.97 -5.98
N ASN A 84 -17.30 27.56 -7.07
CA ASN A 84 -16.20 28.52 -7.04
C ASN A 84 -14.99 28.00 -6.24
N PHE A 85 -14.56 26.77 -6.55
CA PHE A 85 -13.44 26.16 -5.86
C PHE A 85 -12.11 26.69 -6.42
N THR A 86 -11.42 27.50 -5.61
CA THR A 86 -10.15 28.13 -5.95
C THR A 86 -8.96 27.30 -5.44
N PRO A 87 -7.72 27.55 -5.91
CA PRO A 87 -6.53 26.89 -5.36
C PRO A 87 -6.37 27.07 -3.85
N VAL A 88 -6.66 28.25 -3.30
CA VAL A 88 -6.66 28.47 -1.83
C VAL A 88 -7.65 27.55 -1.13
N ARG A 89 -8.87 27.44 -1.67
CA ARG A 89 -9.90 26.59 -1.09
C ARG A 89 -9.52 25.11 -1.20
N ALA A 90 -8.90 24.70 -2.29
CA ALA A 90 -8.35 23.35 -2.46
C ALA A 90 -7.36 23.02 -1.34
N LEU A 91 -6.36 23.88 -1.15
CA LEU A 91 -5.34 23.70 -0.11
C LEU A 91 -5.95 23.68 1.30
N GLN A 92 -6.93 24.56 1.58
CA GLN A 92 -7.64 24.60 2.87
C GLN A 92 -8.44 23.33 3.16
N ASN A 93 -8.98 22.68 2.12
CA ASN A 93 -9.73 21.42 2.25
C ASN A 93 -8.82 20.19 2.26
N GLY A 94 -7.49 20.37 2.28
CA GLY A 94 -6.51 19.29 2.32
C GLY A 94 -6.23 18.66 0.96
N LEU A 95 -6.60 19.31 -0.15
CA LEU A 95 -6.25 18.83 -1.47
C LEU A 95 -4.78 19.11 -1.76
N HIS A 96 -4.05 18.06 -2.12
CA HIS A 96 -2.62 18.17 -2.42
C HIS A 96 -2.40 18.58 -3.87
N ILE A 97 -1.48 19.53 -4.06
CA ILE A 97 -1.05 20.01 -5.37
C ILE A 97 0.40 19.58 -5.57
N ASP A 98 0.65 18.81 -6.63
CA ASP A 98 1.98 18.39 -7.07
C ASP A 98 2.67 19.54 -7.80
N SER A 99 3.73 20.09 -7.21
CA SER A 99 4.50 21.20 -7.78
C SER A 99 5.31 20.85 -9.03
N GLU A 100 5.63 19.56 -9.22
CA GLU A 100 6.45 19.09 -10.35
C GLU A 100 5.61 18.99 -11.63
N ALA A 101 4.32 18.66 -11.48
CA ALA A 101 3.35 18.61 -12.56
C ALA A 101 2.89 20.00 -13.06
N ILE A 102 3.13 21.08 -12.29
CA ILE A 102 2.73 22.44 -12.68
C ILE A 102 3.66 22.97 -13.80
N PRO A 103 3.10 23.54 -14.89
CA PRO A 103 3.89 24.24 -15.91
C PRO A 103 4.79 25.33 -15.30
N ALA A 104 6.04 25.43 -15.76
CA ALA A 104 7.04 26.29 -15.13
C ALA A 104 6.62 27.75 -15.03
N ASN A 105 6.00 28.29 -16.08
CA ASN A 105 5.47 29.66 -16.13
C ASN A 105 4.38 29.91 -15.08
N LEU A 106 3.48 28.95 -14.87
CA LEU A 106 2.42 29.06 -13.87
C LEU A 106 2.98 28.89 -12.45
N ARG A 107 3.92 27.97 -12.27
CA ARG A 107 4.56 27.71 -10.97
C ARG A 107 5.23 28.96 -10.39
N GLU A 108 5.99 29.70 -11.20
CA GLU A 108 6.67 30.92 -10.74
C GLU A 108 5.67 31.98 -10.28
N ALA A 109 4.59 32.18 -11.03
CA ALA A 109 3.52 33.11 -10.66
C ALA A 109 2.80 32.69 -9.37
N LEU A 110 2.47 31.39 -9.23
CA LEU A 110 1.85 30.86 -8.00
C LEU A 110 2.77 31.00 -6.79
N VAL A 111 4.06 30.72 -6.93
CA VAL A 111 5.06 30.85 -5.86
C VAL A 111 5.23 32.32 -5.44
N ALA A 112 5.09 33.28 -6.36
CA ALA A 112 5.08 34.70 -6.01
C ALA A 112 3.84 35.05 -5.17
N GLU A 113 2.65 34.60 -5.57
CA GLU A 113 1.40 34.86 -4.86
C GLU A 113 1.31 34.15 -3.50
N LEU A 114 1.89 32.95 -3.36
CA LEU A 114 1.93 32.19 -2.10
C LEU A 114 2.68 32.93 -0.98
N ARG A 115 3.54 33.89 -1.33
CA ARG A 115 4.27 34.72 -0.35
C ARG A 115 3.48 35.94 0.12
N THR A 116 2.28 36.16 -0.40
CA THR A 116 1.40 37.27 -0.02
C THR A 116 0.45 36.85 1.10
N ASP A 117 -0.54 37.69 1.42
CA ASP A 117 -1.59 37.38 2.40
C ASP A 117 -2.69 36.47 1.86
N LEU A 118 -2.50 35.91 0.65
CA LEU A 118 -3.46 35.04 -0.04
C LEU A 118 -4.84 35.69 -0.29
N SER A 119 -4.95 37.00 -0.09
CA SER A 119 -6.19 37.74 -0.36
C SER A 119 -6.46 37.80 -1.86
N ALA A 120 -7.74 37.91 -2.25
CA ALA A 120 -8.11 38.03 -3.67
C ALA A 120 -7.46 39.24 -4.37
N ALA A 121 -7.05 40.27 -3.62
CA ALA A 121 -6.37 41.45 -4.16
C ALA A 121 -4.88 41.22 -4.44
N ARG A 122 -4.20 40.39 -3.64
CA ARG A 122 -2.74 40.16 -3.76
C ARG A 122 -2.38 38.81 -4.39
N ALA A 123 -3.32 37.87 -4.39
CA ALA A 123 -3.16 36.53 -4.94
C ALA A 123 -4.34 36.18 -5.88
N PRO A 124 -4.50 36.91 -7.00
CA PRO A 124 -5.62 36.71 -7.92
C PRO A 124 -5.59 35.34 -8.60
N LEU A 125 -4.43 34.76 -8.93
CA LEU A 125 -4.36 33.43 -9.53
C LEU A 125 -4.78 32.35 -8.54
N LEU A 126 -4.32 32.42 -7.29
CA LEU A 126 -4.69 31.49 -6.22
C LEU A 126 -6.16 31.62 -5.77
N ASN A 127 -6.82 32.73 -6.10
CA ASN A 127 -8.25 32.96 -5.86
C ASN A 127 -9.11 32.85 -7.14
N SER A 128 -8.55 32.32 -8.24
CA SER A 128 -9.29 32.13 -9.49
C SER A 128 -9.66 30.66 -9.72
N VAL A 129 -10.90 30.42 -10.14
CA VAL A 129 -11.39 29.10 -10.56
C VAL A 129 -10.67 28.61 -11.82
N SER A 130 -10.33 29.52 -12.75
CA SER A 130 -9.63 29.15 -13.99
C SER A 130 -8.25 28.56 -13.70
N THR A 131 -7.60 29.01 -12.62
CA THR A 131 -6.32 28.44 -12.17
C THR A 131 -6.51 27.02 -11.63
N THR A 132 -7.58 26.74 -10.88
CA THR A 132 -7.92 25.36 -10.47
C THR A 132 -8.09 24.47 -11.69
N VAL A 133 -8.82 24.93 -12.71
CA VAL A 133 -9.04 24.18 -13.95
C VAL A 133 -7.71 23.91 -14.66
N ALA A 134 -6.82 24.91 -14.75
CA ALA A 134 -5.49 24.75 -15.33
C ALA A 134 -4.62 23.73 -14.56
N LEU A 135 -4.68 23.73 -13.23
CA LEU A 135 -3.94 22.78 -12.39
C LEU A 135 -4.44 21.35 -12.55
N VAL A 136 -5.76 21.15 -12.59
CA VAL A 136 -6.35 19.83 -12.84
C VAL A 136 -5.97 19.34 -14.23
N ASN A 137 -6.09 20.19 -15.26
CA ASN A 137 -5.67 19.86 -16.63
C ASN A 137 -4.19 19.52 -16.76
N ALA A 138 -3.34 20.07 -15.89
CA ALA A 138 -1.92 19.71 -15.81
C ALA A 138 -1.66 18.42 -15.01
N ASN A 139 -2.70 17.72 -14.54
CA ASN A 139 -2.62 16.60 -13.61
C ASN A 139 -1.83 16.96 -12.33
N ALA A 140 -1.86 18.23 -11.92
CA ALA A 140 -1.15 18.72 -10.76
C ALA A 140 -1.95 18.56 -9.47
N VAL A 141 -3.19 18.08 -9.54
CA VAL A 141 -4.05 17.91 -8.37
C VAL A 141 -4.20 16.42 -8.07
N ILE A 142 -3.68 15.97 -6.92
CA ILE A 142 -3.63 14.56 -6.59
C ILE A 142 -5.05 14.03 -6.40
N GLY A 143 -5.38 12.94 -7.11
CA GLY A 143 -6.68 12.27 -7.03
C GLY A 143 -7.77 12.86 -7.91
N LEU A 144 -7.48 13.91 -8.70
CA LEU A 144 -8.39 14.44 -9.70
C LEU A 144 -7.80 14.26 -11.11
N PRO A 145 -8.23 13.22 -11.85
CA PRO A 145 -7.78 13.05 -13.23
C PRO A 145 -8.36 14.16 -14.12
N PRO A 146 -7.60 14.69 -15.08
CA PRO A 146 -8.08 15.68 -16.06
C PRO A 146 -9.05 15.10 -17.10
N LYS A 147 -9.31 13.79 -17.03
CA LYS A 147 -10.12 13.09 -18.03
C LYS A 147 -11.54 13.64 -18.01
N ASP A 148 -12.01 14.01 -19.18
CA ASP A 148 -13.34 14.55 -19.36
C ASP A 148 -14.26 13.48 -19.96
N SER A 149 -15.56 13.79 -20.03
CA SER A 149 -16.56 12.89 -20.62
C SER A 149 -16.46 12.73 -22.14
N ASN A 150 -15.79 13.67 -22.83
CA ASN A 150 -15.70 13.73 -24.29
C ASN A 150 -14.45 13.01 -24.85
N GLY A 151 -13.48 12.67 -23.99
CA GLY A 151 -12.26 11.93 -24.33
C GLY A 151 -11.06 12.80 -24.75
N ASP A 152 -11.15 14.13 -24.68
CA ASP A 152 -10.07 15.06 -25.07
C ASP A 152 -8.98 15.25 -24.00
N GLY A 153 -9.24 14.76 -22.78
CA GLY A 153 -8.32 14.84 -21.65
C GLY A 153 -8.23 16.23 -21.03
N ARG A 154 -9.25 17.09 -21.19
CA ARG A 154 -9.31 18.44 -20.59
C ARG A 154 -10.69 18.72 -20.00
N ILE A 155 -10.72 19.26 -18.79
CA ILE A 155 -11.92 19.85 -18.22
C ILE A 155 -12.13 21.28 -18.75
N ASN A 156 -13.32 21.53 -19.30
CA ASN A 156 -13.76 22.80 -19.89
C ASN A 156 -14.58 23.64 -18.92
#